data_AF-A0A2M7UAD7-F1
#
_entry.id   AF-A0A2M7UAD7-F1
#
_cell.length_a   1.000
_cell.length_b   1.000
_cell.length_c   1.000
_cell.angle_alpha   90.00
_cell.angle_beta   90.00
_cell.angle_gamma   90.00
#
_symmetry.space_group_name_H-M   'P 1'
#
loop_
_entity.id
_entity.type
_entity.pdbx_description
1 polymer ?
#
loop_
_entity_poly.entity_id
_entity_poly.type
_entity_poly.pdbx_seq_one_letter_code
_entity_poly.pdbx_strand_id
1 'polypeptide(L)' 'MSAVEILRIVPLFSELKDPVLENIAKLCQQKVYQKDQVILMEEDTGDSFFIIESGSVKVT' A
#
# COMPACT_ATOMS: atom_id res chain seq x y z
N MET A 1 9.19 -9.45 3.52
CA MET A 1 7.97 -9.65 4.31
C MET A 1 6.87 -10.11 3.37
N SER A 2 5.88 -10.83 3.87
CA SER A 2 4.65 -11.09 3.13
C SER A 2 3.73 -9.87 3.17
N ALA A 3 2.80 -9.76 2.21
CA ALA A 3 1.81 -8.69 2.20
C ALA A 3 0.97 -8.65 3.49
N VAL A 4 0.67 -9.81 4.10
CA VAL A 4 -0.09 -9.89 5.37
C VAL A 4 0.70 -9.27 6.54
N GLU A 5 2.01 -9.48 6.59
CA GLU A 5 2.86 -8.88 7.63
C GLU A 5 2.90 -7.35 7.51
N ILE A 6 2.95 -6.83 6.28
CA ILE A 6 2.89 -5.39 6.01
C ILE A 6 1.53 -4.82 6.40
N LEU A 7 0.44 -5.49 6.06
CA LEU A 7 -0.90 -5.02 6.44
C LEU A 7 -1.08 -4.96 7.97
N ARG A 8 -0.43 -5.85 8.73
CA ARG A 8 -0.51 -5.86 10.20
C ARG A 8 0.18 -4.65 10.86
N ILE A 9 1.20 -4.07 10.22
CA ILE A 9 1.87 -2.87 10.74
C ILE A 9 1.16 -1.57 10.38
N VAL A 10 0.26 -1.60 9.39
CA VAL A 10 -0.51 -0.42 8.96
C VAL A 10 -1.64 -0.18 9.98
N PRO A 11 -1.68 0.97 10.68
CA PRO A 11 -2.68 1.22 11.73
C PRO A 11 -4.12 1.07 11.26
N LEU A 12 -4.40 1.39 9.99
CA LEU A 12 -5.72 1.26 9.36
C LEU A 12 -6.30 -0.16 9.44
N PHE A 13 -5.45 -1.19 9.48
CA PHE A 13 -5.88 -2.59 9.46
C PHE A 13 -5.61 -3.32 10.79
N SER A 14 -5.21 -2.59 11.83
CA SER A 14 -4.77 -3.16 13.12
C SER A 14 -5.83 -4.01 13.84
N GLU A 15 -7.11 -3.73 13.64
CA GLU A 15 -8.23 -4.47 14.24
C GLU A 15 -8.77 -5.62 13.37
N LEU A 16 -8.23 -5.79 12.16
CA LEU A 16 -8.69 -6.81 11.23
C LEU A 16 -8.09 -8.18 11.59
N LYS A 17 -8.92 -9.21 11.50
CA LYS A 17 -8.50 -10.60 11.71
C LYS A 17 -7.74 -11.14 10.51
N ASP A 18 -6.90 -12.14 10.75
CA ASP A 18 -6.04 -12.76 9.73
C ASP A 18 -6.77 -13.17 8.44
N PRO A 19 -7.97 -13.79 8.46
CA PRO A 19 -8.66 -14.15 7.22
C PRO A 19 -9.04 -12.93 6.35
N VAL A 20 -9.32 -11.79 6.98
CA VAL A 20 -9.62 -10.54 6.28
C VAL A 20 -8.33 -9.94 5.70
N LEU A 21 -7.25 -9.96 6.48
CA LEU A 21 -5.93 -9.51 6.02
C LEU A 21 -5.42 -10.34 4.84
N GLU A 22 -5.62 -11.66 4.85
CA GLU A 22 -5.29 -12.54 3.73
C GLU A 22 -6.08 -12.20 2.47
N ASN A 23 -7.37 -11.84 2.60
CA ASN A 23 -8.19 -11.44 1.46
C ASN A 23 -7.73 -10.10 0.89
N ILE A 24 -7.37 -9.13 1.73
CA ILE A 24 -6.82 -7.85 1.29
C ILE A 24 -5.46 -8.06 0.62
N ALA A 25 -4.59 -8.88 1.21
CA ALA A 25 -3.27 -9.20 0.67
C ALA A 25 -3.33 -9.78 -0.74
N LYS A 26 -4.36 -10.57 -1.07
CA LYS A 26 -4.59 -11.11 -2.42
C LYS A 26 -4.96 -10.04 -3.45
N LEU A 27 -5.51 -8.90 -3.02
CA LEU A 27 -5.87 -7.77 -3.88
C LEU A 27 -4.69 -6.79 -4.05
N CYS A 28 -3.71 -6.83 -3.15
CA CYS A 28 -2.53 -5.99 -3.21
C CYS A 28 -1.62 -6.37 -4.40
N GLN A 29 -1.07 -5.36 -5.05
CA GLN A 29 -0.05 -5.53 -6.09
C GLN A 29 1.21 -4.78 -5.69
N GLN A 30 2.37 -5.46 -5.73
CA GLN A 30 3.64 -4.83 -5.43
C GLN A 30 4.06 -3.92 -6.59
N LYS A 31 4.39 -2.66 -6.27
CA LYS A 31 4.97 -1.70 -7.22
C LYS A 31 6.27 -1.15 -6.66
N VAL A 32 7.28 -1.03 -7.51
CA VAL A 32 8.59 -0.47 -7.17
C VAL A 32 8.78 0.80 -7.99
N TYR A 33 9.12 1.89 -7.31
CA TYR A 33 9.36 3.19 -7.91
C TYR A 33 10.81 3.58 -7.70
N GLN A 34 11.43 4.18 -8.72
CA GLN A 34 12.75 4.77 -8.60
C GLN A 34 12.65 6.16 -7.96
N LYS A 35 13.78 6.67 -7.47
CA LYS A 35 13.87 8.05 -6.97
C LYS A 35 13.35 9.02 -8.04
N ASP A 36 12.60 10.03 -7.60
CA ASP A 36 12.00 11.09 -8.41
C ASP A 36 10.94 10.61 -9.44
N GLN A 37 10.52 9.34 -9.39
CA GLN A 37 9.42 8.84 -10.20
C GLN A 37 8.07 9.30 -9.63
N VAL A 38 7.19 9.78 -10.51
CA VAL A 38 5.81 10.15 -10.17
C VAL A 38 5.00 8.87 -9.90
N ILE A 39 4.33 8.82 -8.73
CA ILE A 39 3.48 7.69 -8.33
C ILE A 39 2.04 7.88 -8.84
N LEU A 40 1.51 9.10 -8.70
CA LEU A 40 0.17 9.52 -9.10
C LEU A 40 0.20 11.03 -9.44
N MET A 41 -0.67 11.46 -10.35
CA MET A 41 -0.86 12.86 -10.74
C MET A 41 -2.23 13.37 -10.28
N GLU A 42 -2.33 14.67 -10.02
CA GLU A 42 -3.64 15.34 -9.87
C GLU A 42 -4.46 15.10 -11.15
N GLU A 43 -5.75 14.79 -10.99
CA GLU A 43 -6.69 14.33 -12.04
C GLU A 43 -6.59 12.83 -12.44
N ASP A 44 -5.66 12.05 -11.86
CA ASP A 44 -5.74 10.59 -12.00
C ASP A 44 -7.01 10.06 -11.32
N THR A 45 -7.64 9.05 -11.94
CA THR A 45 -8.81 8.39 -11.35
C THR A 45 -8.49 7.90 -9.94
N GLY A 46 -9.18 8.44 -8.94
CA GLY A 46 -9.02 8.07 -7.54
C GLY A 46 -9.65 6.71 -7.25
N ASP A 47 -9.03 5.62 -7.70
CA ASP A 47 -9.49 4.25 -7.49
C ASP A 47 -8.48 3.36 -6.74
N SER A 48 -7.31 3.92 -6.40
CA SER A 48 -6.16 3.18 -5.91
C SER A 48 -5.72 3.63 -4.53
N PHE A 49 -5.34 2.66 -3.68
CA PHE A 49 -4.77 2.89 -2.35
C PHE A 49 -3.36 2.31 -2.29
N PHE A 50 -2.43 3.07 -1.71
CA PHE A 50 -1.02 2.70 -1.62
C PHE A 50 -0.58 2.53 -0.17
N ILE A 51 0.26 1.51 0.06
CA ILE A 51 0.94 1.26 1.33
C ILE A 51 2.44 1.33 1.05
N ILE A 52 3.16 2.12 1.82
CA ILE A 52 4.62 2.25 1.69
C ILE A 52 5.26 1.12 2.49
N GLU A 53 5.71 0.07 1.80
CA GLU A 53 6.51 -1.00 2.41
C GLU A 53 7.90 -0.51 2.84
N SER A 54 8.53 0.33 2.01
CA SER A 54 9.82 0.94 2.32
C SER A 54 10.05 2.24 1.54
N GLY A 55 10.91 3.10 2.06
CA GLY A 55 11.24 4.39 1.46
C GLY A 55 10.38 5.54 2.00
N SER A 56 10.38 6.65 1.26
CA SER A 56 9.59 7.84 1.59
C SER A 56 9.08 8.49 0.32
N VAL A 57 7.91 9.11 0.41
CA VAL A 57 7.26 9.82 -0.70
C VAL A 57 7.08 11.28 -0.32
N LYS A 58 7.16 12.16 -1.32
CA LYS A 58 6.84 13.58 -1.16
C LYS A 58 5.52 13.85 -1.85
N VAL A 59 4.58 14.46 -1.12
CA VAL A 59 3.32 14.96 -1.67
C VAL A 59 3.49 16.46 -1.89
N THR A 60 3.13 16.96 -3.08
CA THR A 60 3.26 18.37 -3.48
C THR A 60 2.07 18.81 -4.28
#